data_AF-A0A7V4JN98-F1
#
_entry.id   AF-A0A7V4JN98-F1
#
_cell.length_a   1.000
_cell.length_b   1.000
_cell.length_c   1.000
_cell.angle_alpha   90.00
_cell.angle_beta   90.00
_cell.angle_gamma   90.00
#
_symmetry.space_group_name_H-M   'P 1'
#
loop_
_entity.id
_entity.type
_entity.pdbx_description
1 polymer ?
#
loop_
_entity_poly.entity_id
_entity_poly.type
_entity_poly.pdbx_seq_one_letter_code
_entity_poly.pdbx_strand_id
1 'polypeptide(L)' 'MGEIKLMKGNEALAEAAIRAGCDAYFGYPITPQSEVIEYLAAEQPEKR' A
#
# COMPACT_ATOMS: atom_id res chain seq x y z
N MET A 1 3.98 6.34 19.76
CA MET A 1 4.40 5.06 19.14
C MET A 1 3.17 4.48 18.46
N GLY A 2 3.26 4.15 17.17
CA GLY A 2 2.11 3.58 16.44
C GLY A 2 1.73 2.19 16.93
N GLU A 3 0.51 1.77 16.63
CA GLU A 3 0.03 0.41 16.91
C GLU A 3 0.89 -0.63 16.18
N ILE A 4 1.27 -1.70 16.88
CA ILE A 4 2.00 -2.82 16.30
C ILE A 4 0.98 -3.72 15.60
N LYS A 5 1.07 -3.80 14.27
CA LYS A 5 0.20 -4.62 13.43
C LYS A 5 1.02 -5.70 12.73
N LEU A 6 0.53 -6.94 12.73
CA LEU A 6 1.06 -7.99 11.86
C LEU A 6 0.56 -7.71 10.43
N MET A 7 1.49 -7.60 9.48
CA MET A 7 1.20 -7.25 8.09
C MET A 7 1.94 -8.17 7.14
N LYS A 8 1.39 -8.39 5.94
CA LYS A 8 2.18 -8.95 4.84
C LYS A 8 3.24 -7.95 4.39
N GLY A 9 4.33 -8.42 3.78
CA GLY A 9 5.39 -7.54 3.27
C GLY A 9 4.90 -6.55 2.21
N ASN A 10 4.04 -7.00 1.29
CA ASN A 10 3.44 -6.14 0.26
C ASN A 10 2.57 -5.03 0.86
N GLU A 11 1.73 -5.36 1.85
CA GLU A 11 0.88 -4.39 2.55
C GLU A 11 1.72 -3.38 3.33
N ALA A 12 2.79 -3.84 3.98
CA ALA A 12 3.70 -2.96 4.71
C ALA A 12 4.43 -1.98 3.78
N LEU A 13 4.83 -2.43 2.58
CA LEU A 13 5.42 -1.55 1.55
C LEU A 13 4.40 -0.51 1.07
N ALA A 14 3.17 -0.92 0.76
CA ALA A 14 2.11 -0.02 0.34
C ALA A 14 1.80 1.04 1.41
N GLU A 15 1.62 0.61 2.66
CA GLU A 15 1.42 1.49 3.81
C GLU A 15 2.57 2.49 3.99
N ALA A 16 3.82 2.04 3.82
CA ALA A 16 4.99 2.92 3.87
C ALA A 16 4.96 3.97 2.75
N ALA A 17 4.60 3.59 1.53
CA ALA A 17 4.45 4.52 0.42
C ALA A 17 3.38 5.59 0.70
N ILE A 18 2.22 5.19 1.24
CA ILE A 18 1.16 6.12 1.65
C ILE A 18 1.67 7.11 2.70
N ARG A 19 2.36 6.62 3.75
CA ARG A 19 2.95 7.47 4.80
C ARG A 19 4.03 8.42 4.27
N ALA A 20 4.71 8.05 3.19
CA ALA A 20 5.67 8.89 2.50
C ALA A 20 5.04 9.95 1.59
N GLY A 21 3.70 10.00 1.49
CA GLY A 21 2.98 10.98 0.67
C GLY A 21 2.71 10.53 -0.75
N CYS A 22 2.67 9.23 -1.03
CA CYS A 22 2.20 8.70 -2.30
C CYS A 22 0.74 9.14 -2.55
N ASP A 23 0.50 9.85 -3.65
CA ASP A 23 -0.80 10.39 -4.06
C ASP A 23 -1.25 9.85 -5.44
N ALA A 24 -0.44 9.01 -6.07
CA ALA A 24 -0.77 8.31 -7.31
C ALA A 24 0.01 6.98 -7.41
N TYR A 25 -0.63 5.96 -7.98
CA TYR A 25 -0.01 4.65 -8.20
C TYR A 25 -0.54 4.02 -9.48
N PHE A 26 0.31 3.21 -10.11
CA PHE A 26 0.01 2.50 -11.35
C PHE A 26 0.54 1.08 -11.22
N GLY A 27 -0.23 0.11 -11.70
CA GLY A 27 0.13 -1.29 -11.54
C GLY A 27 -0.41 -2.16 -12.65
N TYR A 28 0.27 -3.27 -12.85
CA TYR A 28 -0.18 -4.37 -13.69
C TYR A 28 -0.23 -5.64 -12.83
N PRO A 29 -1.30 -6.46 -12.90
CA PRO A 29 -1.40 -7.67 -12.09
C PRO A 29 -0.25 -8.65 -12.38
N ILE A 30 0.55 -8.96 -11.35
CA ILE A 30 1.65 -9.93 -11.42
C ILE A 30 1.92 -10.55 -10.05
N THR A 31 2.11 -11.86 -10.00
CA THR A 31 2.51 -12.56 -8.78
C THR A 31 4.01 -12.36 -8.51
N PRO A 32 4.43 -12.14 -7.25
CA PRO A 32 3.65 -12.06 -6.00
C PRO A 32 3.27 -10.63 -5.57
N GLN A 33 3.35 -9.63 -6.45
CA GLN A 33 3.30 -8.19 -6.08
C GLN A 33 1.89 -7.57 -6.16
N SER A 34 0.89 -8.26 -6.71
CA SER A 34 -0.48 -7.73 -6.88
C SER A 34 -1.08 -7.09 -5.62
N GLU A 35 -0.80 -7.66 -4.44
CA GLU A 35 -1.32 -7.17 -3.15
C GLU A 35 -0.90 -5.74 -2.81
N VAL A 36 0.22 -5.23 -3.37
CA VAL A 36 0.62 -3.82 -3.19
C VAL A 36 -0.42 -2.89 -3.79
N ILE A 37 -0.87 -3.18 -5.01
CA ILE A 37 -1.84 -2.35 -5.72
C ILE A 37 -3.23 -2.51 -5.12
N GLU A 38 -3.59 -3.73 -4.68
CA GLU A 38 -4.84 -3.99 -3.97
C GLU A 38 -4.93 -3.17 -2.67
N TYR A 39 -3.84 -3.09 -1.89
CA TYR A 39 -3.80 -2.29 -0.67
C TYR A 39 -3.91 -0.79 -0.95
N LEU A 40 -3.16 -0.26 -1.94
CA LEU A 40 -3.24 1.14 -2.34
C LEU A 40 -4.66 1.52 -2.82
N ALA A 41 -5.30 0.62 -3.58
CA ALA A 41 -6.68 0.81 -4.03
C ALA A 41 -7.72 0.81 -2.90
N ALA A 42 -7.51 0.00 -1.86
CA ALA A 42 -8.39 0.00 -0.69
C ALA A 42 -8.26 1.29 0.13
N GLU A 43 -7.01 1.75 0.35
CA GLU A 43 -6.71 2.91 1.19
C GLU A 43 -6.99 4.27 0.52
N GLN A 44 -7.08 4.31 -0.82
CA GLN A 44 -7.37 5.52 -1.62
C GLN A 44 -6.52 6.73 -1.19
N PRO A 45 -5.18 6.61 -1.20
CA PRO A 45 -4.31 7.67 -0.68
C PRO A 45 -4.43 9.00 -1.43
N GLU A 46 -4.89 8.98 -2.68
CA GLU A 46 -5.18 10.17 -3.48
C GLU A 46 -6.33 11.05 -2.93
N LYS A 47 -7.07 10.58 -1.92
CA LYS A 47 -8.19 11.31 -1.30
C LYS A 47 -7.90 11.87 0.09
N ARG A 48 -6.68 11.68 0.60
CA ARG A 48 -6.27 12.13 1.95
C ARG A 48 -6.00 13.62 2.03
#